data_AF-A0A4Q2DUX3-F1
#
_entry.id   AF-A0A4Q2DUX3-F1
#
_cell.length_a   1.000
_cell.length_b   1.000
_cell.length_c   1.000
_cell.angle_alpha   90.00
_cell.angle_beta   90.00
_cell.angle_gamma   90.00
#
_symmetry.space_group_name_H-M   'P 1'
#
loop_
_entity.id
_entity.type
_entity.pdbx_description
1 polymer ?
#
loop_
_entity_poly.entity_id
_entity_poly.type
_entity_poly.pdbx_seq_one_letter_code
_entity_poly.pdbx_strand_id
1 'polypeptide(L)' 'MHPQLSDKKIVCKEFIEALEKCHASGWNRLTGACNTRKDALNSCLREERIDRTAKNREKAKERNTKAQLALKEFNSLDS' A
#
# COMPACT_ATOMS: atom_id res chain seq x y z
N MET A 1 -9.62 -15.32 -0.55
CA MET A 1 -8.50 -14.74 0.22
C MET A 1 -7.52 -14.14 -0.76
N HIS A 2 -6.93 -13.00 -0.40
CA HIS A 2 -6.34 -12.02 -1.30
C HIS A 2 -5.08 -12.53 -2.03
N PRO A 3 -5.15 -12.80 -3.34
CA PRO A 3 -4.05 -13.44 -4.08
C PRO A 3 -2.83 -12.51 -4.30
N GLN A 4 -3.01 -11.19 -4.23
CA GLN A 4 -2.03 -10.20 -4.72
C GLN A 4 -1.49 -9.27 -3.60
N LEU A 5 -0.77 -9.82 -2.60
CA LEU A 5 -0.20 -9.06 -1.47
C LEU A 5 1.31 -9.34 -1.23
N SER A 6 2.16 -9.46 -2.25
CA SER A 6 3.58 -9.84 -2.03
C SER A 6 4.32 -8.95 -1.03
N ASP A 7 4.32 -7.62 -1.24
CA ASP A 7 5.09 -6.69 -0.38
C ASP A 7 4.30 -6.31 0.88
N LYS A 8 2.99 -6.21 0.72
CA LYS A 8 2.02 -5.87 1.78
C LYS A 8 1.94 -6.94 2.88
N LYS A 9 2.32 -8.18 2.53
CA LYS A 9 2.40 -9.31 3.48
C LYS A 9 3.42 -9.08 4.58
N ILE A 10 4.46 -8.29 4.35
CA ILE A 10 5.51 -8.08 5.36
C ILE A 10 5.04 -7.07 6.41
N VAL A 11 4.46 -5.95 6.00
CA VAL A 11 4.04 -4.87 6.91
C VAL A 11 2.82 -5.28 7.74
N CYS A 12 1.81 -5.88 7.10
CA CYS A 12 0.57 -6.28 7.78
C CYS A 12 0.54 -7.77 8.14
N LYS A 13 1.72 -8.41 8.27
CA LYS A 13 1.85 -9.87 8.41
C LYS A 13 1.00 -10.43 9.55
N GLU A 14 1.09 -9.83 10.72
CA GLU A 14 0.40 -10.30 11.93
C GLU A 14 -1.13 -10.24 11.78
N PHE A 15 -1.66 -9.20 11.13
CA PHE A 15 -3.09 -9.06 10.84
C PHE A 15 -3.56 -10.09 9.81
N ILE A 16 -2.73 -10.39 8.81
CA ILE A 16 -3.00 -11.43 7.81
C ILE A 16 -3.05 -12.79 8.50
N GLU A 17 -2.04 -13.13 9.30
CA GLU A 17 -1.99 -14.40 10.04
C GLU A 17 -3.17 -14.53 11.01
N ALA A 18 -3.57 -13.45 11.69
CA ALA A 18 -4.74 -13.47 12.57
C ALA A 18 -6.04 -13.78 11.81
N LEU A 19 -6.22 -13.17 10.63
CA LEU A 19 -7.39 -13.42 9.78
C LEU A 19 -7.36 -14.83 9.18
N GLU A 20 -6.20 -15.32 8.76
CA GLU A 20 -6.01 -16.68 8.25
C GLU A 20 -6.30 -17.73 9.32
N LYS A 21 -5.78 -17.56 10.54
CA LYS A 21 -6.09 -18.40 11.70
C LYS A 21 -7.59 -18.44 11.98
N CYS A 22 -8.28 -17.30 11.88
CA CYS A 22 -9.73 -17.28 12.06
C CYS A 22 -10.46 -18.07 10.97
N HIS A 23 -10.09 -17.85 9.71
CA HIS A 23 -10.71 -18.55 8.58
C HIS A 23 -10.39 -20.05 8.53
N ALA A 24 -9.31 -20.51 9.17
CA ALA A 24 -8.97 -21.93 9.27
C ALA A 24 -10.07 -22.76 9.98
N SER A 25 -10.91 -22.13 10.79
CA SER A 25 -11.99 -22.78 11.54
C SER A 25 -13.30 -22.99 10.75
N GLY A 26 -13.28 -22.77 9.43
CA GLY A 26 -14.36 -23.12 8.50
C GLY A 26 -15.64 -22.28 8.67
N TRP A 27 -16.45 -22.59 9.67
CA TRP A 27 -17.74 -21.95 9.91
C TRP A 27 -17.62 -20.46 10.29
N ASN A 28 -16.59 -20.08 11.04
CA ASN A 28 -16.37 -18.69 11.47
C ASN A 28 -16.14 -17.71 10.31
N ARG A 29 -15.68 -18.21 9.17
CA ARG A 29 -15.53 -17.44 7.94
C ARG A 29 -16.89 -17.04 7.35
N LEU A 30 -17.92 -17.87 7.55
CA LEU A 30 -19.25 -17.70 6.98
C LEU A 30 -20.18 -16.91 7.89
N THR A 31 -19.98 -17.00 9.21
CA THR A 31 -20.84 -16.36 10.22
C THR A 31 -20.47 -14.92 10.54
N GLY A 32 -19.39 -14.39 9.97
CA GLY A 32 -18.89 -13.04 10.28
C GLY A 32 -18.05 -12.95 11.57
N ALA A 33 -17.78 -14.08 12.23
CA ALA A 33 -16.97 -14.13 13.46
C ALA A 33 -15.52 -13.63 13.27
N CYS A 34 -15.05 -13.49 12.03
CA CYS A 34 -13.74 -12.95 11.68
C CYS A 34 -13.73 -11.44 11.38
N ASN A 35 -14.86 -10.72 11.46
CA ASN A 35 -14.97 -9.33 11.02
C ASN A 35 -14.01 -8.38 11.75
N THR A 36 -13.87 -8.49 13.07
CA THR A 36 -12.93 -7.63 13.82
C THR A 36 -11.49 -7.77 13.33
N ARG A 37 -11.05 -8.99 13.00
CA ARG A 37 -9.70 -9.25 12.47
C ARG A 37 -9.55 -8.73 11.05
N LYS A 38 -10.62 -8.86 10.25
CA LYS A 38 -10.69 -8.30 8.89
C LYS A 38 -10.61 -6.78 8.92
N ASP A 39 -11.30 -6.13 9.85
CA ASP A 39 -11.29 -4.67 9.99
C ASP A 39 -9.90 -4.18 10.42
N ALA A 40 -9.25 -4.88 11.36
CA ALA A 40 -7.88 -4.59 11.74
C ALA A 40 -6.90 -4.71 10.55
N LEU A 41 -7.03 -5.77 9.74
CA LEU A 41 -6.24 -5.92 8.52
C LEU A 41 -6.51 -4.79 7.51
N ASN A 42 -7.77 -4.40 7.32
CA ASN A 42 -8.14 -3.30 6.43
C ASN A 42 -7.53 -1.97 6.86
N SER A 43 -7.51 -1.69 8.17
CA SER A 43 -6.86 -0.49 8.73
C SER A 43 -5.36 -0.47 8.42
N CYS A 44 -4.65 -1.57 8.70
CA CYS A 44 -3.22 -1.66 8.37
C CYS A 44 -2.94 -1.45 6.88
N LEU A 45 -3.69 -2.10 5.99
CA LEU A 45 -3.51 -1.96 4.54
C LEU A 45 -3.84 -0.55 4.04
N ARG A 46 -4.75 0.16 4.72
CA ARG A 46 -5.09 1.55 4.42
C ARG A 46 -3.95 2.48 4.79
N GLU A 47 -3.35 2.30 5.96
CA GLU A 47 -2.18 3.06 6.40
C GLU A 47 -0.99 2.84 5.46
N GLU A 48 -0.67 1.58 5.15
CA GLU A 48 0.41 1.25 4.20
C GLU A 48 0.18 1.91 2.82
N ARG A 49 -1.07 1.93 2.35
CA ARG A 49 -1.44 2.61 1.10
C ARG A 49 -1.18 4.11 1.19
N ILE A 50 -1.52 4.76 2.30
CA ILE A 50 -1.30 6.19 2.51
C ILE A 50 0.20 6.50 2.49
N ASP A 51 1.00 5.75 3.24
CA ASP A 51 2.45 5.93 3.32
C ASP A 51 3.13 5.77 1.96
N ARG A 52 2.77 4.72 1.23
CA ARG A 52 3.29 4.50 -0.12
C ARG A 52 2.89 5.62 -1.06
N THR A 53 1.65 6.09 -0.96
CA THR A 53 1.15 7.19 -1.82
C THR A 53 1.87 8.50 -1.50
N ALA A 54 2.13 8.79 -0.23
CA ALA A 54 2.93 9.94 0.19
C ALA A 54 4.36 9.87 -0.38
N LYS A 55 5.05 8.73 -0.21
CA LYS A 55 6.41 8.51 -0.77
C LYS A 55 6.43 8.65 -2.30
N ASN A 56 5.43 8.12 -2.98
CA ASN A 56 5.32 8.25 -4.44
C ASN A 56 5.07 9.70 -4.87
N ARG A 57 4.27 10.45 -4.11
CA ARG A 57 4.02 11.87 -4.37
C ARG A 57 5.30 12.69 -4.24
N GLU A 58 6.09 12.49 -3.20
CA GLU A 58 7.36 13.21 -3.05
C GLU A 58 8.35 12.85 -4.17
N LYS A 59 8.51 11.57 -4.49
CA LYS A 59 9.32 11.13 -5.63
C LYS A 59 8.85 11.73 -6.96
N ALA A 60 7.54 11.85 -7.17
CA ALA A 60 6.98 12.45 -8.37
C ALA A 60 7.30 13.95 -8.45
N LYS A 61 7.20 14.69 -7.33
CA LYS A 61 7.62 16.10 -7.27
C LYS A 61 9.10 16.26 -7.63
N GLU A 62 9.99 15.46 -7.03
CA GLU A 62 11.42 15.49 -7.31
C GLU A 62 11.71 15.25 -8.80
N ARG A 63 11.06 14.25 -9.41
CA ARG A 63 11.19 13.97 -10.85
C ARG A 63 10.70 15.12 -11.70
N ASN A 64 9.55 15.72 -11.35
CA ASN A 64 8.99 16.84 -12.08
C ASN A 64 9.90 18.08 -12.00
N THR A 65 10.45 18.39 -10.82
CA THR A 65 11.40 19.50 -10.66
C THR A 65 12.65 19.28 -11.52
N LYS A 66 13.22 18.08 -11.50
CA LYS A 66 14.39 17.75 -12.33
C LYS A 66 14.08 17.87 -13.83
N ALA A 67 12.93 17.36 -14.26
CA ALA A 67 12.51 17.46 -15.66
C ALA A 67 12.30 18.92 -16.10
N GLN A 68 11.70 19.75 -15.25
CA GLN A 68 11.53 21.19 -15.53
C GLN A 68 12.86 21.94 -15.60
N LEU A 69 13.82 21.62 -14.71
CA LEU A 69 15.15 22.21 -14.74
C LEU A 69 15.89 21.82 -16.03
N ALA A 70 15.90 20.54 -16.38
CA ALA A 70 16.53 20.06 -17.61
C ALA A 70 15.91 20.69 -18.87
N LEU A 71 14.58 20.86 -18.89
CA LEU A 71 13.90 21.53 -20.00
C LEU A 71 14.28 23.02 -20.11
N LYS A 72 14.38 23.72 -18.97
CA LYS A 72 14.81 25.13 -18.96
C LYS A 72 16.25 25.28 -19.46
N GLU A 73 17.14 24.41 -19.00
CA GLU A 73 18.54 24.38 -19.44
C GLU A 73 18.63 24.14 -20.95
N PHE A 74 17.92 23.13 -21.47
CA PHE A 74 17.86 22.86 -22.90
C PHE A 74 17.39 24.07 -23.70
N ASN A 75 16.27 24.70 -23.30
CA ASN A 75 15.74 25.88 -24.00
C ASN A 75 16.71 27.08 -23.96
N SER A 76 17.52 27.21 -22.91
CA SER A 76 18.51 28.29 -22.79
C SER A 76 19.77 28.07 -23.63
N LEU A 77 20.04 26.84 -24.09
CA LEU A 77 21.16 26.52 -24.98
C LEU A 77 20.82 26.72 -26.46
N ASP A 78 19.52 26.74 -26.79
CA ASP A 78 18.99 26.91 -28.15
C ASP A 78 18.59 28.38 -28.46
N SER A 79 18.82 29.30 -27.51
CA SER A 79 18.56 30.75 -27.63
C SER A 79 19.86 31.54 -27.67
#